data_AF-A0A4R0KI28-F1
#
_entry.id   AF-A0A4R0KI28-F1
#
_cell.length_a   1.000
_cell.length_b   1.000
_cell.length_c   1.000
_cell.angle_alpha   90.00
_cell.angle_beta   90.00
_cell.angle_gamma   90.00
#
_symmetry.space_group_name_H-M   'P 1'
#
loop_
_entity.id
_entity.type
_entity.pdbx_description
1 polymer ?
#
loop_
_entity_poly.entity_id
_entity_poly.type
_entity_poly.pdbx_seq_one_letter_code
_entity_poly.pdbx_strand_id
1 'polypeptide(L)' 'MTITNGMSKRQVKRLLGKPDARMSAKQYLRGYSSVRVIGRHGNDDHWVYFNTPAGHHTQIVFRGRYVSEVRTVPAQSS' A
#
# COMPACT_ATOMS: atom_id res chain seq x y z
N MET A 1 2.55 14.51 -3.17
CA MET A 1 1.23 13.88 -3.43
C MET A 1 1.00 12.85 -2.35
N THR A 2 -0.09 12.96 -1.59
CA THR A 2 -0.23 12.23 -0.32
C THR A 2 -1.55 11.48 -0.30
N ILE A 3 -1.49 10.16 -0.11
CA ILE A 3 -2.68 9.34 0.17
C ILE A 3 -2.95 9.40 1.66
N THR A 4 -4.20 9.61 2.05
CA THR A 4 -4.62 9.68 3.45
C THR A 4 -5.66 8.61 3.79
N ASN A 5 -5.74 8.28 5.07
CA ASN A 5 -6.77 7.38 5.59
C ASN A 5 -8.16 7.96 5.31
N GLY A 6 -9.12 7.10 4.98
CA GLY A 6 -10.47 7.46 4.59
C GLY A 6 -10.68 7.68 3.08
N MET A 7 -9.62 7.77 2.27
CA MET A 7 -9.77 7.86 0.82
C MET A 7 -10.43 6.59 0.24
N SER A 8 -11.30 6.75 -0.74
CA SER A 8 -11.89 5.62 -1.46
C SER A 8 -10.92 5.00 -2.47
N LYS A 9 -11.15 3.73 -2.83
CA LYS A 9 -10.43 3.05 -3.93
C LYS A 9 -10.42 3.86 -5.24
N ARG A 10 -11.50 4.59 -5.54
CA ARG A 10 -11.61 5.44 -6.74
C ARG A 10 -10.73 6.69 -6.65
N GLN A 11 -10.67 7.33 -5.48
CA GLN A 11 -9.78 8.47 -5.26
C GLN A 11 -8.31 8.04 -5.37
N VAL A 12 -7.95 6.91 -4.76
CA VAL A 12 -6.59 6.36 -4.87
C VAL A 12 -6.23 6.06 -6.33
N LYS A 13 -7.12 5.43 -7.11
CA LYS A 13 -6.89 5.19 -8.54
C LYS A 13 -6.77 6.47 -9.37
N ARG A 14 -7.54 7.50 -9.05
CA ARG A 14 -7.45 8.78 -9.76
C ARG A 14 -6.11 9.47 -9.50
N LEU A 15 -5.60 9.30 -8.29
CA LEU A 15 -4.31 9.84 -7.87
C LEU A 15 -3.16 9.03 -8.45
N LEU A 16 -3.03 7.76 -8.06
CA LEU A 16 -1.86 6.94 -8.35
C LEU A 16 -2.00 6.04 -9.59
N GLY A 17 -3.17 6.02 -10.22
CA GLY A 17 -3.46 5.06 -11.28
C GLY A 17 -3.75 3.66 -10.75
N LYS A 18 -3.60 2.67 -11.64
CA LYS A 18 -3.79 1.26 -11.29
C LYS A 18 -2.64 0.79 -10.39
N PRO A 19 -2.91 -0.04 -9.37
CA PRO A 19 -1.85 -0.62 -8.58
C PRO A 19 -1.04 -1.62 -9.41
N ASP A 20 0.26 -1.71 -9.14
CA ASP A 20 1.16 -2.66 -9.80
C ASP A 20 0.90 -4.08 -9.33
N ALA A 21 0.59 -4.26 -8.05
CA ALA A 21 0.31 -5.56 -7.46
C ALA A 21 -0.76 -5.51 -6.37
N ARG A 22 -1.37 -6.67 -6.10
CA ARG A 22 -2.24 -6.89 -4.94
C ARG A 22 -1.62 -7.92 -4.02
N MET A 23 -0.93 -7.45 -2.98
CA MET A 23 -0.16 -8.30 -2.08
C MET A 23 -0.50 -7.96 -0.63
N SER A 24 -0.75 -8.99 0.17
CA SER A 24 -0.94 -8.82 1.62
C SER A 24 0.26 -8.13 2.26
N ALA A 25 0.04 -7.49 3.41
CA ALA A 25 1.10 -6.90 4.23
C ALA A 25 2.28 -7.85 4.46
N LYS A 26 1.99 -9.14 4.75
CA LYS A 26 3.01 -10.15 5.02
C LYS A 26 3.86 -10.48 3.78
N GLN A 27 3.25 -10.55 2.59
CA GLN A 27 3.98 -10.79 1.33
C GLN A 27 4.80 -9.57 0.93
N TYR A 28 4.23 -8.37 1.06
CA TYR A 28 4.92 -7.12 0.82
C TYR A 28 6.16 -6.99 1.73
N LEU A 29 6.01 -7.25 3.03
CA LEU A 29 7.12 -7.08 3.98
C LEU A 29 8.15 -8.21 3.96
N ARG A 30 7.80 -9.41 3.50
CA ARG A 30 8.80 -10.44 3.20
C ARG A 30 9.70 -10.06 2.04
N GLY A 31 9.20 -9.29 1.07
CA GLY A 31 10.00 -8.78 -0.05
C GLY A 31 10.87 -7.56 0.30
N TYR A 32 10.51 -6.78 1.34
CA TYR A 32 11.08 -5.45 1.58
C TYR A 32 11.36 -5.13 3.08
N SER A 33 11.60 -6.14 3.93
CA SER A 33 11.58 -6.06 5.41
C SER A 33 12.32 -4.87 6.03
N SER A 34 11.65 -4.06 6.87
CA SER A 34 11.69 -4.19 8.34
C SER A 34 10.50 -3.50 9.09
N VAL A 35 9.27 -3.62 8.61
CA VAL A 35 8.09 -3.02 9.30
C VAL A 35 7.24 -4.11 9.98
N ARG A 36 6.92 -3.94 11.27
CA ARG A 36 6.02 -4.84 12.03
C ARG A 36 4.57 -4.66 11.55
N VAL A 37 3.93 -5.74 11.10
CA VAL A 37 2.51 -5.73 10.71
C VAL A 37 1.62 -5.78 11.95
N ILE A 38 0.87 -4.71 12.20
CA ILE A 38 -0.28 -4.72 13.11
C ILE A 38 -1.55 -4.76 12.23
N GLY A 39 -2.21 -5.91 12.12
CA GLY A 39 -3.49 -6.02 11.40
C GLY A 39 -3.89 -7.46 11.08
N ARG A 40 -4.92 -7.96 11.78
CA ARG A 40 -5.53 -9.29 11.57
C ARG A 40 -6.32 -9.33 10.26
N HIS A 41 -6.16 -10.45 9.57
CA HIS A 41 -6.76 -10.81 8.28
C HIS A 41 -8.29 -10.97 8.38
N GLY A 42 -9.03 -10.22 7.55
CA GLY A 42 -10.46 -10.41 7.32
C GLY A 42 -11.04 -9.35 6.38
N ASN A 43 -11.05 -9.61 5.07
CA ASN A 43 -11.55 -8.75 3.98
C ASN A 43 -10.77 -7.47 3.62
N ASP A 44 -9.51 -7.37 4.02
CA ASP A 44 -8.66 -6.25 3.62
C ASP A 44 -8.19 -6.42 2.16
N ASP A 45 -8.38 -5.40 1.33
CA ASP A 45 -7.81 -5.33 -0.02
C ASP A 45 -6.49 -4.57 0.07
N HIS A 46 -5.44 -5.12 -0.54
CA HIS A 46 -4.10 -4.56 -0.42
C HIS A 46 -3.58 -4.21 -1.80
N TRP A 47 -3.20 -2.95 -1.99
CA TRP A 47 -2.62 -2.47 -3.24
C TRP A 47 -1.19 -2.05 -3.00
N VAL A 48 -0.32 -2.37 -3.94
CA VAL A 48 1.09 -2.01 -3.90
C VAL A 48 1.42 -1.19 -5.14
N TYR A 49 2.15 -0.10 -4.92
CA TYR A 49 2.69 0.78 -5.92
C TYR A 49 4.19 0.80 -5.77
N PHE A 50 4.92 0.45 -6.83
CA PHE A 50 6.37 0.48 -6.82
C PHE A 50 6.89 1.82 -7.34
N ASN A 51 8.01 2.28 -6.78
CA ASN A 51 8.66 3.54 -7.17
C ASN A 51 7.69 4.74 -7.22
N THR A 52 6.69 4.73 -6.35
CA THR A 52 5.61 5.72 -6.29
C THR A 52 5.35 6.10 -4.83
N PRO A 53 5.72 7.32 -4.40
CA PRO A 53 6.50 8.31 -5.14
C PRO A 53 7.93 7.80 -5.46
N ALA A 54 8.64 8.47 -6.37
CA ALA A 54 9.96 8.03 -6.83
C ALA A 54 10.91 7.71 -5.65
N GLY A 55 11.66 6.62 -5.78
CA GLY A 55 12.53 6.09 -4.75
C GLY A 55 11.80 5.40 -3.59
N HIS A 56 10.49 5.18 -3.66
CA HIS A 56 9.70 4.56 -2.59
C HIS A 56 8.71 3.53 -3.11
N HIS A 57 8.45 2.49 -2.32
CA HIS A 57 7.33 1.57 -2.51
C HIS A 57 6.22 1.96 -1.56
N THR A 58 4.98 2.06 -2.05
CA THR A 58 3.81 2.39 -1.24
C THR A 58 2.81 1.23 -1.25
N GLN A 59 2.52 0.69 -0.08
CA GLN A 59 1.40 -0.23 0.14
C GLN A 59 0.21 0.53 0.76
N ILE A 60 -0.98 0.29 0.21
CA ILE A 60 -2.24 0.85 0.68
C ILE A 60 -3.15 -0.30 1.08
N VAL A 61 -3.67 -0.26 2.31
CA VAL A 61 -4.59 -1.26 2.86
C VAL A 61 -5.98 -0.65 2.94
N PHE A 62 -6.95 -1.33 2.34
CA PHE A 62 -8.35 -0.95 2.35
C PHE A 62 -9.16 -1.86 3.27
N ARG A 63 -9.87 -1.27 4.24
CA ARG A 63 -10.92 -1.94 5.00
C ARG A 63 -12.26 -1.60 4.37
N GLY A 64 -12.87 -2.59 3.71
CA GLY A 64 -14.05 -2.36 2.88
C GLY A 64 -13.75 -1.46 1.67
N ARG A 65 -14.33 -0.26 1.63
CA ARG A 65 -14.22 0.66 0.48
C ARG A 65 -13.17 1.77 0.65
N TYR A 66 -12.61 1.91 1.85
CA TYR A 66 -11.79 3.05 2.24
C TYR A 66 -10.40 2.64 2.69
N VAL A 67 -9.42 3.52 2.45
CA VAL A 67 -8.05 3.40 2.93
C VAL A 67 -8.08 3.41 4.45
N SER A 68 -7.52 2.36 5.03
CA SER A 68 -7.34 2.22 6.48
C SER A 68 -5.89 2.46 6.89
N GLU A 69 -4.95 2.14 6.01
CA GLU A 69 -3.52 2.26 6.29
C GLU A 69 -2.76 2.54 4.99
N VAL A 70 -1.72 3.38 5.10
CA VAL A 70 -0.76 3.65 4.04
C VAL A 70 0.63 3.42 4.61
N ARG A 71 1.42 2.61 3.92
CA ARG A 71 2.81 2.31 4.26
C ARG A 71 3.68 2.72 3.10
N THR A 72 4.69 3.52 3.35
CA THR A 72 5.67 3.90 2.34
C THR A 72 7.05 3.54 2.88
N VAL A 73 7.79 2.74 2.13
CA VAL A 73 9.16 2.35 2.45
C VAL A 73 10.09 2.81 1.32
N PRO A 74 11.35 3.15 1.60
CA PRO A 74 12.32 3.41 0.53
C PRO A 74 12.42 2.21 -0.41
N ALA A 75 12.49 2.47 -1.71
CA ALA A 75 12.86 1.47 -2.69
C ALA A 75 14.32 1.12 -2.43
N GLN A 76 14.58 -0.10 -1.96
CA GLN A 76 15.96 -0.55 -1.82
C GLN A 76 16.56 -0.61 -3.23
N SER A 77 17.61 0.17 -3.45
CA SER A 77 18.45 0.02 -4.62
C SER A 77 19.14 -1.34 -4.48
N SER A 78 18.64 -2.33 -5.21
CA SER A 78 19.38 -3.57 -5.44
C SER A 78 20.70 -3.30 -6.15
#